data_AF-A0A929M186-F1
#
_entry.id   AF-A0A929M186-F1
#
_cell.length_a   1.000
_cell.length_b   1.000
_cell.length_c   1.000
_cell.angle_alpha   90.00
_cell.angle_beta   90.00
_cell.angle_gamma   90.00
#
_symmetry.space_group_name_H-M   'P 1'
#
loop_
_entity.id
_entity.type
_entity.pdbx_description
1 polymer ?
#
loop_
_entity_poly.entity_id
_entity_poly.type
_entity_poly.pdbx_seq_one_letter_code
_entity_poly.pdbx_strand_id
1 'polypeptide(L)'
;MPNPKQFDSKTESPNTASGEQSNYFFALILSLIFGIFGVPQLYLKGWKSGLTRLIVNAALIVSAIVLAQILSLPAILSYLLPAILSYPVVESALNLIYEDANASKKLIKGKLKLHKRYAGKQKAGIALASLSVALYFSAALTQPLPTTISTAGVSGQQTTVQTTNAPQQVDSGTPSITAQADTNVTIKFIDVGQGEAILIALPEKTMLIDAGPTGSAPKITQVLHELGREKIDYLVATHPDEDHIGGMADVISNTQIGAIYAPNKTNNTATYRKFLTAIQNNNLQITLAEAGTIINQTNDYKIEILWPTKDANFPDTNDYSIIIKLTVGNKTFLFTGDAPTSAILQSNPGHIDVLKLSHHGSRTGTNEQLVRKLSPTYAVISYALDNSYGHPMQSVLNALHKHSVEIWGTGANGTITITCDGTTIDISGEKNGTVVAPTSQEKSGTSSTSRTK
;
A
#
# COMPACT_ATOMS: atom_id res chain seq x y z
N MET A 1 -53.36 -10.83 -2.43
CA MET A 1 -52.37 -11.93 -2.62
C MET A 1 -52.74 -12.74 -3.83
N PRO A 2 -51.84 -12.85 -4.83
CA PRO A 2 -51.79 -14.05 -5.66
C PRO A 2 -50.39 -14.69 -5.68
N ASN A 3 -50.42 -16.01 -5.87
CA ASN A 3 -49.36 -17.03 -5.73
C ASN A 3 -48.18 -16.90 -6.73
N PRO A 4 -47.01 -17.51 -6.43
CA PRO A 4 -45.75 -17.30 -7.14
C PRO A 4 -45.66 -18.14 -8.42
N LYS A 5 -45.13 -17.54 -9.49
CA LYS A 5 -44.79 -18.24 -10.74
C LYS A 5 -43.51 -19.05 -10.56
N GLN A 6 -43.66 -20.33 -10.83
CA GLN A 6 -42.66 -21.38 -10.97
C GLN A 6 -41.66 -20.99 -12.08
N PHE A 7 -40.37 -20.96 -11.75
CA PHE A 7 -39.28 -20.79 -12.71
C PHE A 7 -39.04 -22.12 -13.43
N ASP A 8 -39.47 -22.23 -14.69
CA ASP A 8 -39.08 -23.34 -15.55
C ASP A 8 -37.67 -23.09 -16.11
N SER A 9 -36.76 -23.94 -15.68
CA SER A 9 -35.42 -24.09 -16.24
C SER A 9 -35.47 -24.86 -17.56
N LYS A 10 -34.67 -24.39 -18.54
CA LYS A 10 -34.19 -25.04 -19.78
C LYS A 10 -34.80 -24.47 -21.07
N THR A 11 -33.98 -23.67 -21.75
CA THR A 11 -33.78 -23.74 -23.21
C THR A 11 -32.44 -23.11 -23.55
N GLU A 12 -31.37 -23.89 -23.50
CA GLU A 12 -30.18 -23.63 -24.32
C GLU A 12 -29.89 -24.87 -25.16
N SER A 13 -29.90 -24.66 -26.48
CA SER A 13 -29.70 -25.66 -27.52
C SER A 13 -28.27 -26.23 -27.48
N PRO A 14 -28.09 -27.54 -27.72
CA PRO A 14 -26.76 -28.14 -27.79
C PRO A 14 -26.08 -27.86 -29.13
N ASN A 15 -24.76 -27.68 -29.09
CA ASN A 15 -23.81 -27.75 -30.20
C ASN A 15 -23.80 -26.60 -31.22
N THR A 16 -23.00 -25.57 -30.91
CA THR A 16 -22.18 -24.91 -31.94
C THR A 16 -20.71 -25.02 -31.52
N ALA A 17 -19.83 -25.49 -32.42
CA ALA A 17 -18.38 -25.63 -32.16
C ALA A 17 -17.73 -24.29 -31.72
N SER A 18 -18.37 -23.15 -31.98
CA SER A 18 -17.94 -21.83 -31.54
C SER A 18 -18.05 -21.61 -30.02
N GLY A 19 -19.00 -22.29 -29.36
CA GLY A 19 -19.27 -22.16 -27.92
C GLY A 19 -18.22 -22.89 -27.08
N GLU A 20 -17.87 -24.13 -27.44
CA GLU A 20 -16.86 -24.91 -26.71
C GLU A 20 -15.48 -24.27 -26.80
N GLN A 21 -15.09 -23.80 -27.99
CA GLN A 21 -13.83 -23.09 -28.18
C GLN A 21 -13.75 -21.81 -27.33
N SER A 22 -14.88 -21.11 -27.13
CA SER A 22 -14.95 -19.93 -26.26
C SER A 22 -14.77 -20.30 -24.78
N ASN A 23 -15.34 -21.43 -24.35
CA ASN A 23 -15.20 -21.92 -22.98
C ASN A 23 -13.76 -22.33 -22.66
N TYR A 24 -13.06 -23.00 -23.59
CA TYR A 24 -11.66 -23.35 -23.38
C TYR A 24 -10.72 -22.14 -23.42
N PHE A 25 -11.03 -21.13 -24.24
CA PHE A 25 -10.25 -19.89 -24.26
C PHE A 25 -10.44 -19.10 -22.96
N PHE A 26 -11.66 -19.05 -22.44
CA PHE A 26 -11.93 -18.43 -21.13
C PHE A 26 -11.28 -19.20 -19.98
N ALA A 27 -11.30 -20.54 -20.02
CA ALA A 27 -10.58 -21.37 -19.05
C ALA A 27 -9.07 -21.12 -19.08
N LEU A 28 -8.49 -20.88 -20.27
CA LEU A 28 -7.09 -20.46 -20.40
C LEU A 28 -6.86 -19.12 -19.70
N ILE A 29 -7.72 -18.12 -19.89
CA ILE A 29 -7.61 -16.82 -19.19
C ILE A 29 -7.68 -17.02 -17.67
N LEU A 30 -8.65 -17.81 -17.19
CA LEU A 30 -8.77 -18.14 -15.77
C LEU A 30 -7.52 -18.84 -15.23
N SER A 31 -6.80 -19.60 -16.06
CA SER A 31 -5.58 -20.28 -15.64
C SER A 31 -4.40 -19.34 -15.41
N LEU A 32 -4.40 -18.18 -16.06
CA LEU A 32 -3.34 -17.17 -15.90
C LEU A 32 -3.42 -16.49 -14.53
N ILE A 33 -4.64 -16.29 -14.03
CA ILE A 33 -4.88 -15.54 -12.78
C ILE A 33 -5.13 -16.50 -11.62
N PHE A 34 -5.89 -17.57 -11.85
CA PHE A 34 -6.40 -18.47 -10.82
C PHE A 34 -6.01 -19.94 -11.03
N GLY A 35 -5.03 -20.22 -11.88
CA GLY A 35 -4.62 -21.59 -12.21
C GLY A 35 -4.20 -22.43 -11.01
N ILE A 36 -3.52 -21.82 -10.04
CA ILE A 36 -3.09 -22.48 -8.79
C ILE A 36 -4.30 -22.97 -7.99
N PHE A 37 -5.39 -22.21 -8.00
CA PHE A 37 -6.59 -22.49 -7.22
C PHE A 37 -7.52 -23.52 -7.86
N GLY A 38 -7.12 -24.12 -8.98
CA GLY A 38 -7.92 -25.13 -9.67
C GLY A 38 -9.18 -24.56 -10.36
N VAL A 39 -9.32 -23.23 -10.43
CA VAL A 39 -10.48 -22.53 -11.02
C VAL A 39 -10.74 -22.92 -12.48
N PRO A 40 -9.74 -23.14 -13.35
CA PRO A 40 -10.00 -23.64 -14.70
C PRO A 40 -10.66 -25.03 -14.73
N GLN A 41 -10.26 -25.92 -13.80
CA GLN A 41 -10.84 -27.26 -13.70
C GLN A 41 -12.21 -27.23 -13.03
N LEU A 42 -12.42 -26.30 -12.08
CA LEU A 42 -13.74 -26.00 -11.53
C LEU A 42 -14.70 -25.58 -12.65
N TYR A 43 -14.26 -24.67 -13.51
CA TYR A 43 -15.04 -24.14 -14.64
C TYR A 43 -15.32 -25.22 -15.71
N LEU A 44 -14.32 -26.03 -16.09
CA LEU A 44 -14.47 -27.02 -17.17
C LEU A 44 -15.06 -28.37 -16.74
N LYS A 45 -14.86 -28.79 -15.48
CA LYS A 45 -15.17 -30.15 -15.00
C LYS A 45 -15.92 -30.18 -13.67
N GLY A 46 -16.29 -29.03 -13.12
CA GLY A 46 -17.04 -28.90 -11.88
C GLY A 46 -16.20 -28.97 -10.60
N TRP A 47 -16.89 -28.74 -9.47
CA TRP A 47 -16.31 -28.55 -8.14
C TRP A 47 -15.31 -29.61 -7.70
N LYS A 48 -15.64 -30.90 -7.90
CA LYS A 48 -14.77 -32.00 -7.48
C LYS A 48 -13.40 -31.92 -8.18
N SER A 49 -13.39 -31.66 -9.50
CA SER A 49 -12.15 -31.56 -10.27
C SER A 49 -11.34 -30.32 -9.92
N GLY A 50 -12.02 -29.19 -9.65
CA GLY A 50 -11.38 -27.97 -9.18
C GLY A 50 -10.69 -28.16 -7.83
N LEU A 51 -11.40 -28.72 -6.85
CA LEU A 51 -10.88 -29.00 -5.52
C LEU A 51 -9.72 -30.01 -5.54
N THR A 52 -9.84 -31.10 -6.32
CA THR A 52 -8.72 -32.03 -6.51
C THR A 52 -7.49 -31.31 -7.06
N ARG A 53 -7.66 -30.39 -8.01
CA ARG A 53 -6.53 -29.66 -8.58
C ARG A 53 -5.91 -28.68 -7.59
N LEU A 54 -6.71 -27.98 -6.80
CA LEU A 54 -6.22 -27.13 -5.71
C LEU A 54 -5.34 -27.93 -4.75
N ILE A 55 -5.82 -29.10 -4.30
CA ILE A 55 -5.08 -29.98 -3.39
C ILE A 55 -3.76 -30.43 -4.01
N VAL A 56 -3.77 -30.88 -5.27
CA VAL A 56 -2.56 -31.32 -5.98
C VAL A 56 -1.55 -30.18 -6.13
N ASN A 57 -1.99 -28.99 -6.55
CA ASN A 57 -1.10 -27.84 -6.71
C ASN A 57 -0.51 -27.41 -5.35
N ALA A 58 -1.31 -27.37 -4.29
CA ALA A 58 -0.85 -27.06 -2.94
C ALA A 58 0.19 -28.08 -2.45
N ALA A 59 -0.07 -29.38 -2.66
CA ALA A 59 0.88 -30.44 -2.32
C ALA A 59 2.21 -30.28 -3.08
N LEU A 60 2.17 -30.02 -4.39
CA LEU A 60 3.38 -29.81 -5.20
C LEU A 60 4.20 -28.61 -4.71
N ILE A 61 3.56 -27.50 -4.35
CA ILE A 61 4.24 -26.30 -3.83
C ILE A 61 4.91 -26.61 -2.49
N VAL A 62 4.17 -27.24 -1.56
CA VAL A 62 4.71 -27.62 -0.24
C VAL A 62 5.87 -28.60 -0.41
N SER A 63 5.73 -29.62 -1.26
CA SER A 63 6.81 -30.57 -1.54
C SER A 63 8.04 -29.90 -2.14
N ALA A 64 7.88 -28.92 -3.04
CA ALA A 64 9.00 -28.18 -3.62
C ALA A 64 9.76 -27.37 -2.54
N ILE A 65 9.03 -26.72 -1.63
CA ILE A 65 9.62 -25.95 -0.51
C ILE A 65 10.36 -26.88 0.45
N VAL A 66 9.72 -27.98 0.87
CA VAL A 66 10.34 -28.97 1.77
C VAL A 66 11.57 -29.60 1.12
N LEU A 67 11.52 -29.93 -0.17
CA LEU A 67 12.66 -30.48 -0.91
C LEU A 67 13.83 -29.49 -0.96
N ALA A 68 13.56 -28.21 -1.23
CA ALA A 68 14.59 -27.17 -1.24
C ALA A 68 15.27 -27.01 0.13
N GLN A 69 14.50 -27.14 1.22
CA GLN A 69 15.01 -27.12 2.59
C GLN A 69 15.85 -28.34 2.91
N ILE A 70 15.36 -29.56 2.61
CA ILE A 70 16.07 -30.82 2.87
C ILE A 70 17.42 -30.84 2.13
N LEU A 71 17.44 -30.36 0.89
CA LEU A 71 18.66 -30.34 0.08
C LEU A 71 19.55 -29.13 0.38
N SER A 72 19.12 -28.18 1.22
CA SER A 72 19.80 -26.89 1.43
C SER A 72 20.11 -26.14 0.11
N LEU A 73 19.22 -26.27 -0.86
CA LEU A 73 19.35 -25.68 -2.21
C LEU A 73 18.15 -24.77 -2.49
N PRO A 74 18.08 -23.55 -1.91
CA PRO A 74 16.95 -22.64 -2.11
C PRO A 74 16.78 -22.24 -3.58
N ALA A 75 17.87 -22.22 -4.36
CA ALA A 75 17.86 -21.92 -5.79
C ALA A 75 17.03 -22.91 -6.62
N ILE A 76 16.75 -24.12 -6.12
CA ILE A 76 15.90 -25.08 -6.84
C ILE A 76 14.46 -24.58 -6.97
N LEU A 77 14.00 -23.71 -6.05
CA LEU A 77 12.65 -23.14 -6.09
C LEU A 77 12.46 -22.24 -7.31
N SER A 78 13.51 -21.57 -7.77
CA SER A 78 13.48 -20.77 -9.00
C SER A 78 13.17 -21.63 -10.24
N TYR A 79 13.33 -22.95 -10.18
CA TYR A 79 12.95 -23.83 -11.29
C TYR A 79 11.64 -24.56 -11.02
N LEU A 80 11.42 -25.01 -9.78
CA LEU A 80 10.24 -25.81 -9.43
C LEU A 80 8.95 -24.97 -9.39
N LEU A 81 8.97 -23.76 -8.82
CA LEU A 81 7.77 -22.93 -8.72
C LEU A 81 7.25 -22.53 -10.11
N PRO A 82 8.07 -21.98 -11.03
CA PRO A 82 7.62 -21.68 -12.38
C PRO A 82 7.07 -22.90 -13.13
N ALA A 83 7.67 -24.08 -12.95
CA ALA A 83 7.16 -25.32 -13.54
C ALA A 83 5.77 -25.68 -13.01
N ILE A 84 5.55 -25.57 -11.70
CA ILE A 84 4.25 -25.83 -11.05
C ILE A 84 3.20 -24.80 -11.51
N LEU A 85 3.57 -23.52 -11.59
CA LEU A 85 2.68 -22.43 -12.02
C LEU A 85 2.34 -22.49 -13.51
N SER A 86 3.27 -22.98 -14.32
CA SER A 86 3.06 -23.19 -15.76
C SER A 86 2.10 -24.34 -16.05
N TYR A 87 2.00 -25.32 -15.15
CA TYR A 87 1.22 -26.54 -15.41
C TYR A 87 -0.27 -26.30 -15.69
N PRO A 88 -1.02 -25.50 -14.89
CA PRO A 88 -2.41 -25.13 -15.21
C PRO A 88 -2.57 -24.39 -16.55
N VAL A 89 -1.60 -23.56 -16.93
CA VAL A 89 -1.62 -22.80 -18.18
C VAL A 89 -1.41 -23.72 -19.39
N VAL A 90 -0.41 -24.60 -19.31
CA VAL A 90 -0.14 -25.61 -20.35
C VAL A 90 -1.32 -26.56 -20.52
N GLU A 91 -1.92 -27.01 -19.42
CA GLU A 91 -3.10 -27.87 -19.49
C GLU A 91 -4.30 -27.16 -20.12
N SER A 92 -4.56 -25.91 -19.77
CA SER A 92 -5.67 -25.14 -20.34
C SER A 92 -5.44 -24.82 -21.83
N ALA A 93 -4.18 -24.60 -22.22
CA ALA A 93 -3.79 -24.46 -23.61
C ALA A 93 -4.03 -25.74 -24.40
N LEU A 94 -3.67 -26.92 -23.85
CA LEU A 94 -3.97 -28.21 -24.48
C LEU A 94 -5.47 -28.42 -24.66
N ASN A 95 -6.28 -28.06 -23.65
CA ASN A 95 -7.73 -28.17 -23.75
C ASN A 95 -8.31 -27.28 -24.86
N LEU A 96 -7.76 -26.08 -25.05
CA LEU A 96 -8.14 -25.17 -26.14
C LEU A 96 -7.68 -25.65 -27.53
N ILE A 97 -6.46 -26.18 -27.63
CA ILE A 97 -5.87 -26.65 -28.90
C ILE A 97 -6.63 -27.86 -29.44
N TYR A 98 -7.08 -28.74 -28.56
CA TYR A 98 -7.76 -29.97 -28.93
C TYR A 98 -9.26 -29.94 -28.70
N GLU A 99 -9.78 -28.81 -28.19
CA GLU A 99 -11.20 -28.62 -27.83
C GLU A 99 -11.73 -29.80 -26.98
N ASP A 100 -10.91 -30.21 -26.02
CA ASP A 100 -11.15 -31.38 -25.18
C ASP A 100 -10.62 -31.16 -23.77
N ALA A 101 -11.51 -31.15 -22.79
CA ALA A 101 -11.15 -30.98 -21.39
C ALA A 101 -10.19 -32.08 -20.85
N ASN A 102 -10.08 -33.21 -21.54
CA ASN A 102 -9.20 -34.32 -21.19
C ASN A 102 -7.98 -34.43 -22.11
N ALA A 103 -7.65 -33.40 -22.88
CA ALA A 103 -6.53 -33.38 -23.80
C ALA A 103 -5.21 -33.78 -23.11
N SER A 104 -4.91 -33.22 -21.93
CA SER A 104 -3.71 -33.57 -21.15
C SER A 104 -3.59 -35.08 -20.87
N LYS A 105 -4.70 -35.73 -20.48
CA LYS A 105 -4.76 -37.18 -20.22
C LYS A 105 -4.63 -38.00 -21.51
N LYS A 106 -5.19 -37.53 -22.62
CA LYS A 106 -5.09 -38.20 -23.92
C LYS A 106 -3.69 -38.06 -24.52
N LEU A 107 -3.00 -36.95 -24.25
CA LEU A 107 -1.60 -36.72 -24.65
C LEU A 107 -0.68 -37.76 -24.01
N ILE A 108 -0.78 -37.94 -22.70
CA ILE A 108 0.04 -38.91 -21.94
C ILE A 108 -0.21 -40.35 -22.43
N LYS A 109 -1.43 -40.65 -22.89
CA LYS A 109 -1.80 -41.97 -23.44
C LYS A 109 -1.47 -42.14 -24.93
N GLY A 110 -0.85 -41.14 -25.57
CA GLY A 110 -0.51 -41.18 -27.00
C GLY A 110 -1.72 -41.18 -27.94
N LYS A 111 -2.89 -40.71 -27.49
CA LYS A 111 -4.17 -40.79 -28.24
C LYS A 111 -4.59 -39.49 -28.94
N LEU A 112 -3.74 -38.46 -28.92
CA LEU A 112 -4.02 -37.17 -29.57
C LEU A 112 -3.56 -37.16 -31.02
N LYS A 113 -4.43 -36.67 -31.91
CA LYS A 113 -4.10 -36.42 -33.33
C LYS A 113 -3.73 -34.95 -33.51
N LEU A 114 -2.62 -34.66 -34.17
CA LEU A 114 -2.23 -33.27 -34.47
C LEU A 114 -3.22 -32.62 -35.46
N HIS A 115 -3.59 -31.37 -35.19
CA HIS A 115 -4.34 -30.54 -36.13
C HIS A 115 -3.40 -29.98 -37.21
N LYS A 116 -3.81 -30.01 -38.48
CA LYS A 116 -3.04 -29.44 -39.60
C LYS A 116 -3.14 -27.91 -39.69
N ARG A 117 -4.17 -27.30 -39.12
CA ARG A 117 -4.39 -25.84 -39.05
C ARG A 117 -5.09 -25.47 -37.74
N TYR A 118 -4.69 -24.33 -37.17
CA TYR A 118 -5.28 -23.75 -35.96
C TYR A 118 -6.17 -22.55 -36.30
N ALA A 119 -7.30 -22.44 -35.62
CA ALA A 119 -8.21 -21.29 -35.69
C ALA A 119 -7.64 -20.06 -34.96
N GLY A 120 -8.24 -18.88 -35.18
CA GLY A 120 -7.76 -17.61 -34.61
C GLY A 120 -7.61 -17.62 -33.08
N LYS A 121 -8.63 -18.10 -32.35
CA LYS A 121 -8.59 -18.22 -30.87
C LYS A 121 -7.53 -19.20 -30.37
N GLN A 122 -7.28 -20.29 -31.11
CA GLN A 122 -6.23 -21.25 -30.78
C GLN A 122 -4.83 -20.64 -30.95
N LYS A 123 -4.59 -19.89 -32.03
CA LYS A 123 -3.32 -19.16 -32.24
C LYS A 123 -3.08 -18.14 -31.13
N ALA A 124 -4.10 -17.36 -30.78
CA ALA A 124 -4.03 -16.39 -29.69
C ALA A 124 -3.77 -17.07 -28.34
N GLY A 125 -4.45 -18.19 -28.05
CA GLY A 125 -4.26 -18.94 -26.83
C GLY A 125 -2.88 -19.60 -26.72
N ILE A 126 -2.34 -20.13 -27.82
CA ILE A 126 -0.96 -20.65 -27.86
C ILE A 126 0.03 -19.53 -27.54
N ALA A 127 -0.08 -18.37 -28.21
CA ALA A 127 0.81 -17.23 -27.98
C ALA A 127 0.74 -16.75 -26.52
N LEU A 128 -0.47 -16.65 -25.96
CA LEU A 128 -0.70 -16.23 -24.59
C LEU A 128 -0.14 -17.23 -23.57
N ALA A 129 -0.32 -18.53 -23.79
CA ALA A 129 0.24 -19.57 -22.95
C ALA A 129 1.78 -19.57 -23.00
N SER A 130 2.36 -19.49 -24.21
CA SER A 130 3.82 -19.43 -24.38
C SER A 130 4.44 -18.21 -23.71
N LEU A 131 3.82 -17.03 -23.85
CA LEU A 131 4.28 -15.81 -23.19
C LEU A 131 4.20 -15.93 -21.66
N SER A 132 3.10 -16.49 -21.15
CA SER A 132 2.89 -16.63 -19.70
C SER A 132 3.89 -17.62 -19.09
N VAL A 133 4.13 -18.75 -19.75
CA VAL A 133 5.17 -19.70 -19.33
C VAL A 133 6.55 -19.05 -19.38
N ALA A 134 6.88 -18.34 -20.46
CA ALA A 134 8.15 -17.62 -20.56
C ALA A 134 8.31 -16.60 -19.42
N LEU A 135 7.28 -15.82 -19.10
CA LEU A 135 7.29 -14.87 -17.99
C LEU A 135 7.51 -15.54 -16.64
N TYR A 136 6.87 -16.68 -16.37
CA TYR A 136 7.10 -17.43 -15.12
C TYR A 136 8.55 -17.87 -14.98
N PHE A 137 9.19 -18.33 -16.06
CA PHE A 137 10.61 -18.72 -16.03
C PHE A 137 11.57 -17.52 -16.05
N SER A 138 11.21 -16.39 -16.67
CA SER A 138 12.00 -15.16 -16.64
C SER A 138 12.02 -14.50 -15.26
N ALA A 139 10.90 -14.52 -14.54
CA ALA A 139 10.83 -14.06 -13.15
C ALA A 139 11.73 -14.87 -12.20
N ALA A 140 12.05 -16.12 -12.56
CA ALA A 140 12.97 -16.97 -11.81
C ALA A 140 14.46 -16.71 -12.09
N LEU A 141 14.80 -16.28 -13.31
CA LEU A 141 16.18 -16.00 -13.73
C LEU A 141 16.70 -14.64 -13.26
N THR A 142 15.85 -13.79 -12.67
CA THR A 142 16.19 -12.45 -12.19
C THR A 142 16.57 -12.41 -10.70
N GLN A 143 16.61 -13.56 -10.02
CA GLN A 143 17.08 -13.63 -8.63
C GLN A 143 18.62 -13.67 -8.61
N PRO A 144 19.29 -12.73 -7.93
CA PRO A 144 20.75 -12.75 -7.81
C PRO A 144 21.20 -14.02 -7.06
N LEU A 145 22.23 -14.69 -7.58
CA LEU A 145 22.86 -15.81 -6.86
C LEU A 145 23.39 -15.32 -5.50
N PRO A 146 23.14 -16.02 -4.40
CA PRO A 146 23.77 -15.69 -3.13
C PRO A 146 25.28 -15.90 -3.26
N THR A 147 26.03 -14.80 -3.23
CA THR A 147 27.49 -14.83 -3.16
C THR A 147 27.85 -15.11 -1.69
N THR A 148 28.18 -16.36 -1.37
CA THR A 148 28.73 -16.68 -0.05
C THR A 148 30.20 -16.30 0.00
N ILE A 149 30.52 -15.08 0.44
CA ILE A 149 31.88 -14.75 0.89
C ILE A 149 32.04 -15.30 2.30
N SER A 150 32.79 -16.38 2.42
CA SER A 150 33.25 -16.95 3.67
C SER A 150 34.45 -16.14 4.16
N THR A 151 34.29 -15.29 5.17
CA THR A 151 35.42 -14.70 5.90
C THR A 151 35.80 -15.61 7.07
N ALA A 152 36.74 -16.52 6.81
CA ALA A 152 37.49 -17.19 7.85
C ALA A 152 38.68 -16.31 8.28
N GLY A 153 38.63 -15.85 9.54
CA GLY A 153 39.70 -15.48 10.47
C GLY A 153 40.99 -14.80 9.99
N VAL A 154 41.33 -13.67 10.62
CA VAL A 154 42.69 -13.42 11.18
C VAL A 154 42.57 -12.55 12.45
N SER A 155 43.22 -13.03 13.50
CA SER A 155 43.48 -12.42 14.81
C SER A 155 44.47 -11.26 14.73
N GLY A 156 44.33 -10.26 15.61
CA GLY A 156 45.34 -9.22 15.82
C GLY A 156 45.01 -8.29 16.98
N GLN A 157 45.67 -8.51 18.12
CA GLN A 157 45.66 -7.72 19.35
C GLN A 157 46.34 -6.33 19.21
N GLN A 158 46.15 -5.53 20.28
CA GLN A 158 47.00 -4.41 20.76
C GLN A 158 46.79 -3.05 20.03
N THR A 159 46.64 -1.87 20.67
CA THR A 159 47.17 -1.39 21.96
C THR A 159 46.36 -0.20 22.51
N THR A 160 46.32 -0.13 23.84
CA THR A 160 45.97 0.97 24.75
C THR A 160 46.60 2.32 24.41
N VAL A 161 45.84 3.43 24.56
CA VAL A 161 46.36 4.68 25.16
C VAL A 161 45.23 5.36 25.97
N GLN A 162 45.37 5.35 27.29
CA GLN A 162 44.73 6.29 28.21
C GLN A 162 45.49 7.62 28.17
N THR A 163 44.77 8.74 28.15
CA THR A 163 45.20 9.94 28.88
C THR A 163 43.99 10.59 29.54
N THR A 164 44.08 10.68 30.85
CA THR A 164 43.24 11.46 31.75
C THR A 164 43.62 12.93 31.67
N ASN A 165 42.66 13.84 31.83
CA ASN A 165 42.67 14.87 32.89
C ASN A 165 41.57 15.92 32.66
N ALA A 166 40.74 16.09 33.69
CA ALA A 166 40.01 17.30 34.05
C ALA A 166 40.36 17.58 35.54
N PRO A 167 39.92 18.66 36.20
CA PRO A 167 39.09 19.80 35.75
C PRO A 167 39.62 21.17 36.25
N GLN A 168 39.03 22.30 35.80
CA GLN A 168 38.78 23.46 36.68
C GLN A 168 37.58 24.30 36.23
N GLN A 169 36.69 24.57 37.19
CA GLN A 169 35.57 25.52 37.14
C GLN A 169 36.05 26.97 37.11
N VAL A 170 35.30 27.83 36.45
CA VAL A 170 35.07 29.22 36.90
C VAL A 170 33.57 29.51 36.78
N ASP A 171 33.03 29.95 37.90
CA ASP A 171 31.67 30.43 38.16
C ASP A 171 31.49 31.86 37.64
N SER A 172 30.33 32.18 37.08
CA SER A 172 29.82 33.54 36.88
C SER A 172 28.32 33.47 36.64
N GLY A 173 27.54 33.59 37.71
CA GLY A 173 26.10 33.72 37.68
C GLY A 173 25.63 35.05 37.07
N THR A 174 24.60 34.96 36.23
CA THR A 174 23.63 36.04 35.97
C THR A 174 22.29 35.36 35.71
N PRO A 175 21.17 35.81 36.32
CA PRO A 175 19.88 35.16 36.16
C PRO A 175 19.32 35.50 34.78
N SER A 176 19.48 34.58 33.83
CA SER A 176 18.81 34.66 32.54
C SER A 176 17.31 34.48 32.76
N ILE A 177 16.57 35.57 32.57
CA ILE A 177 15.13 35.56 32.32
C ILE A 177 14.89 34.48 31.28
N THR A 178 14.09 33.48 31.63
CA THR A 178 13.63 32.42 30.73
C THR A 178 12.86 33.08 29.60
N ALA A 179 13.54 33.34 28.49
CA ALA A 179 12.87 33.57 27.22
C ALA A 179 12.10 32.28 26.93
N GLN A 180 10.78 32.37 27.02
CA GLN A 180 9.88 31.34 26.53
C GLN A 180 10.28 31.11 25.08
N ALA A 181 10.83 29.92 24.77
CA ALA A 181 11.15 29.58 23.41
C ALA A 181 9.85 29.65 22.62
N ASP A 182 9.80 30.47 21.57
CA ASP A 182 8.61 30.58 20.73
C ASP A 182 8.28 29.17 20.21
N THR A 183 7.12 28.65 20.59
CA THR A 183 6.63 27.34 20.16
C THR A 183 6.32 27.40 18.68
N ASN A 184 7.32 27.21 17.82
CA ASN A 184 7.11 27.27 16.38
C ASN A 184 7.13 25.86 15.79
N VAL A 185 5.93 25.37 15.44
CA VAL A 185 5.75 24.08 14.76
C VAL A 185 5.51 24.33 13.28
N THR A 186 6.31 23.68 12.43
CA THR A 186 6.11 23.69 10.97
C THR A 186 5.67 22.31 10.50
N ILE A 187 4.55 22.22 9.80
CA ILE A 187 4.00 21.00 9.21
C ILE A 187 4.02 21.15 7.70
N LYS A 188 4.63 20.20 7.00
CA LYS A 188 4.65 20.15 5.54
C LYS A 188 3.95 18.90 5.04
N PHE A 189 2.85 19.09 4.32
CA PHE A 189 2.20 18.04 3.52
C PHE A 189 2.90 18.03 2.17
N ILE A 190 3.77 17.05 1.97
CA ILE A 190 4.66 16.97 0.82
C ILE A 190 3.87 16.47 -0.39
N ASP A 191 3.96 17.19 -1.50
CA ASP A 191 3.36 16.74 -2.77
C ASP A 191 4.17 15.58 -3.35
N VAL A 192 3.75 14.35 -3.00
CA VAL A 192 4.31 13.08 -3.47
C VAL A 192 3.45 12.43 -4.56
N GLY A 193 2.52 13.19 -5.15
CA GLY A 193 1.51 12.68 -6.06
C GLY A 193 0.36 11.98 -5.32
N GLN A 194 -0.07 10.82 -5.82
CA GLN A 194 -1.12 10.04 -5.17
C GLN A 194 -0.50 9.26 -4.01
N GLY A 195 -0.68 9.78 -2.80
CA GLY A 195 -0.19 9.20 -1.56
C GLY A 195 -0.04 10.25 -0.47
N GLU A 196 0.66 9.91 0.60
CA GLU A 196 0.84 10.79 1.74
C GLU A 196 2.26 10.76 2.30
N ALA A 197 2.82 11.96 2.53
CA ALA A 197 4.00 12.17 3.35
C ALA A 197 3.87 13.52 4.08
N ILE A 198 3.91 13.49 5.41
CA ILE A 198 3.74 14.68 6.26
C ILE A 198 4.94 14.80 7.18
N LEU A 199 5.72 15.86 7.00
CA LEU A 199 6.86 16.17 7.85
C LEU A 199 6.48 17.24 8.87
N ILE A 200 6.68 16.96 10.15
CA ILE A 200 6.40 17.87 11.25
C ILE A 200 7.73 18.21 11.94
N ALA A 201 8.17 19.45 11.78
CA ALA A 201 9.27 20.01 12.54
C ALA A 201 8.72 20.66 13.82
N LEU A 202 8.92 19.96 14.93
CA LEU A 202 8.71 20.45 16.29
C LEU A 202 9.95 21.25 16.72
N PRO A 203 9.92 22.06 17.79
CA PRO A 203 11.09 22.84 18.21
C PRO A 203 12.38 22.00 18.26
N GLU A 204 12.34 20.83 18.89
CA GLU A 204 13.50 19.99 19.15
C GLU A 204 13.48 18.61 18.47
N LYS A 205 12.37 18.27 17.79
CA LYS A 205 12.16 16.95 17.17
C LYS A 205 11.60 17.05 15.76
N THR A 206 11.84 16.00 14.99
CA THR A 206 11.20 15.83 13.68
C THR A 206 10.36 14.57 13.66
N MET A 207 9.13 14.67 13.18
CA MET A 207 8.26 13.53 12.90
C MET A 207 7.98 13.44 11.41
N LEU A 208 8.04 12.23 10.85
CA LEU A 208 7.54 11.93 9.52
C LEU A 208 6.37 10.97 9.67
N ILE A 209 5.18 11.38 9.20
CA ILE A 209 4.00 10.53 9.08
C ILE A 209 3.88 10.14 7.61
N ASP A 210 4.00 8.85 7.34
CA ASP A 210 4.05 8.25 6.01
C ASP A 210 5.17 8.83 5.11
N ALA A 211 5.47 8.12 4.02
CA ALA A 211 6.58 8.43 3.13
C ALA A 211 6.20 8.32 1.65
N GLY A 212 4.92 8.39 1.32
CA GLY A 212 4.40 8.37 -0.03
C GLY A 212 4.65 7.06 -0.78
N PRO A 213 4.30 7.03 -2.08
CA PRO A 213 4.64 5.91 -2.96
C PRO A 213 6.15 5.74 -3.13
N THR A 214 6.56 4.60 -3.68
CA THR A 214 7.96 4.31 -4.01
C THR A 214 8.58 5.44 -4.84
N GLY A 215 9.77 5.90 -4.45
CA GLY A 215 10.47 7.01 -5.12
C GLY A 215 10.21 8.40 -4.52
N SER A 216 9.40 8.50 -3.46
CA SER A 216 9.12 9.77 -2.77
C SER A 216 10.26 10.25 -1.85
N ALA A 217 11.17 9.35 -1.44
CA ALA A 217 12.23 9.63 -0.47
C ALA A 217 13.12 10.86 -0.83
N PRO A 218 13.54 11.08 -2.09
CA PRO A 218 14.33 12.26 -2.44
C PRO A 218 13.64 13.58 -2.13
N LYS A 219 12.31 13.69 -2.36
CA LYS A 219 11.55 14.91 -2.03
C LYS A 219 11.41 15.08 -0.52
N ILE A 220 11.26 13.99 0.23
CA ILE A 220 11.25 14.01 1.70
C ILE A 220 12.60 14.49 2.24
N THR A 221 13.71 13.97 1.72
CA THR A 221 15.07 14.41 2.07
C THR A 221 15.30 15.88 1.74
N GLN A 222 14.84 16.34 0.58
CA GLN A 222 14.89 17.77 0.23
C GLN A 222 14.17 18.63 1.29
N VAL A 223 12.95 18.24 1.67
CA VAL A 223 12.15 18.98 2.65
C VAL A 223 12.78 18.95 4.06
N LEU A 224 13.39 17.83 4.46
CA LEU A 224 14.18 17.74 5.69
C LEU A 224 15.31 18.78 5.70
N HIS A 225 16.08 18.88 4.61
CA HIS A 225 17.15 19.87 4.46
C HIS A 225 16.63 21.31 4.46
N GLU A 226 15.50 21.59 3.79
CA GLU A 226 14.86 22.91 3.82
C GLU A 226 14.48 23.35 5.23
N LEU A 227 14.09 22.41 6.10
CA LEU A 227 13.78 22.65 7.51
C LEU A 227 15.01 22.58 8.44
N GLY A 228 16.21 22.38 7.89
CA GLY A 228 17.44 22.24 8.68
C GLY A 228 17.44 21.01 9.59
N ARG A 229 16.79 19.91 9.17
CA ARG A 229 16.67 18.66 9.93
C ARG A 229 17.50 17.56 9.30
N GLU A 230 18.33 16.91 10.10
CA GLU A 230 19.18 15.78 9.66
C GLU A 230 18.67 14.41 10.15
N LYS A 231 17.67 14.43 11.04
CA LYS A 231 17.13 13.24 11.72
C LYS A 231 15.62 13.27 11.73
N ILE A 232 15.01 12.09 11.60
CA ILE A 232 13.61 11.83 11.90
C ILE A 232 13.56 11.15 13.28
N ASP A 233 13.13 11.85 14.31
CA ASP A 233 13.00 11.28 15.66
C ASP A 233 11.84 10.29 15.76
N TYR A 234 10.75 10.54 15.02
CA TYR A 234 9.57 9.68 15.00
C TYR A 234 9.15 9.40 13.55
N LEU A 235 9.24 8.15 13.13
CA LEU A 235 8.72 7.69 11.85
C LEU A 235 7.42 6.93 12.09
N VAL A 236 6.32 7.36 11.50
CA VAL A 236 4.99 6.75 11.67
C VAL A 236 4.54 6.17 10.34
N ALA A 237 4.33 4.85 10.31
CA ALA A 237 3.66 4.15 9.21
C ALA A 237 2.19 3.96 9.58
N THR A 238 1.30 4.78 9.04
CA THR A 238 -0.12 4.77 9.46
C THR A 238 -0.77 3.42 9.19
N HIS A 239 -0.54 2.84 8.03
CA HIS A 239 -1.00 1.52 7.61
C HIS A 239 -0.12 1.00 6.46
N PRO A 240 -0.19 -0.28 6.07
CA PRO A 240 0.85 -0.91 5.24
C PRO A 240 0.68 -0.74 3.71
N ASP A 241 -0.13 0.21 3.26
CA ASP A 241 -0.41 0.41 1.83
C ASP A 241 0.66 1.27 1.13
N GLU A 242 0.81 1.06 -0.17
CA GLU A 242 2.03 1.45 -0.90
C GLU A 242 2.19 2.95 -1.04
N ASP A 243 1.09 3.67 -1.20
CA ASP A 243 1.03 5.13 -1.29
C ASP A 243 1.29 5.83 0.07
N HIS A 244 1.47 5.05 1.13
CA HIS A 244 1.87 5.50 2.47
C HIS A 244 3.29 5.03 2.83
N ILE A 245 3.59 3.72 2.71
CA ILE A 245 4.88 3.17 3.14
C ILE A 245 5.90 2.96 2.00
N GLY A 246 5.53 3.30 0.77
CA GLY A 246 6.33 3.09 -0.45
C GLY A 246 7.74 3.65 -0.36
N GLY A 247 7.87 4.90 0.08
CA GLY A 247 9.16 5.57 0.25
C GLY A 247 9.90 5.21 1.54
N MET A 248 9.30 4.47 2.48
CA MET A 248 9.88 4.31 3.82
C MET A 248 11.19 3.52 3.84
N ALA A 249 11.32 2.49 3.00
CA ALA A 249 12.54 1.70 2.95
C ALA A 249 13.76 2.57 2.57
N ASP A 250 13.57 3.49 1.63
CA ASP A 250 14.61 4.42 1.18
C ASP A 250 14.85 5.52 2.22
N VAL A 251 13.80 6.04 2.88
CA VAL A 251 13.96 7.00 3.99
C VAL A 251 14.77 6.39 5.13
N ILE A 252 14.43 5.17 5.57
CA ILE A 252 15.14 4.45 6.65
C ILE A 252 16.60 4.20 6.29
N SER A 253 16.90 3.91 5.02
CA SER A 253 18.26 3.59 4.57
C SER A 253 19.15 4.83 4.44
N ASN A 254 18.57 6.03 4.30
CA ASN A 254 19.31 7.25 3.99
C ASN A 254 19.23 8.34 5.07
N THR A 255 18.39 8.16 6.10
CA THR A 255 18.16 9.16 7.15
C THR A 255 18.29 8.49 8.51
N GLN A 256 18.85 9.20 9.50
CA GLN A 256 18.86 8.68 10.87
C GLN A 256 17.43 8.64 11.42
N ILE A 257 16.97 7.46 11.81
CA ILE A 257 15.64 7.22 12.38
C ILE A 257 15.75 6.98 13.90
N GLY A 258 14.88 7.62 14.66
CA GLY A 258 14.67 7.35 16.09
C GLY A 258 13.67 6.20 16.29
N ALA A 259 12.50 6.51 16.83
CA ALA A 259 11.44 5.53 17.05
C ALA A 259 10.58 5.35 15.80
N ILE A 260 10.18 4.10 15.53
CA ILE A 260 9.22 3.77 14.49
C ILE A 260 7.90 3.35 15.13
N TYR A 261 6.79 3.93 14.70
CA TYR A 261 5.44 3.54 15.08
C TYR A 261 4.72 2.93 13.88
N ALA A 262 4.13 1.75 14.06
CA ALA A 262 3.29 1.11 13.06
C ALA A 262 2.15 0.32 13.75
N PRO A 263 0.99 0.14 13.12
CA PRO A 263 -0.08 -0.68 13.70
C PRO A 263 0.32 -2.15 13.73
N ASN A 264 -0.38 -2.94 14.55
CA ASN A 264 -0.28 -4.40 14.52
C ASN A 264 -1.04 -4.98 13.31
N LYS A 265 -0.65 -4.59 12.09
CA LYS A 265 -1.25 -5.02 10.83
C LYS A 265 -0.16 -5.26 9.80
N THR A 266 -0.12 -6.47 9.27
CA THR A 266 0.82 -6.86 8.23
C THR A 266 0.15 -6.85 6.85
N ASN A 267 0.96 -6.76 5.80
CA ASN A 267 0.51 -6.93 4.42
C ASN A 267 1.51 -7.82 3.65
N ASN A 268 1.05 -8.55 2.63
CA ASN A 268 1.90 -9.44 1.83
C ASN A 268 2.38 -8.80 0.51
N THR A 269 2.63 -7.50 0.54
CA THR A 269 3.12 -6.74 -0.61
C THR A 269 4.65 -6.73 -0.65
N ALA A 270 5.22 -6.47 -1.84
CA ALA A 270 6.66 -6.24 -1.95
C ALA A 270 7.10 -5.02 -1.14
N THR A 271 6.25 -3.98 -1.11
CA THR A 271 6.47 -2.76 -0.34
C THR A 271 6.60 -3.04 1.15
N TYR A 272 5.65 -3.77 1.74
CA TYR A 272 5.71 -4.11 3.16
C TYR A 272 6.94 -4.94 3.51
N ARG A 273 7.34 -5.89 2.64
CA ARG A 273 8.58 -6.65 2.83
C ARG A 273 9.83 -5.75 2.79
N LYS A 274 9.91 -4.81 1.84
CA LYS A 274 11.02 -3.85 1.77
C LYS A 274 11.11 -2.98 3.03
N PHE A 275 9.97 -2.52 3.53
CA PHE A 275 9.88 -1.76 4.78
C PHE A 275 10.45 -2.57 5.96
N LEU A 276 10.01 -3.82 6.16
CA LEU A 276 10.54 -4.69 7.21
C LEU A 276 12.04 -5.00 7.04
N THR A 277 12.50 -5.22 5.81
CA THR A 277 13.92 -5.43 5.52
C THR A 277 14.76 -4.20 5.85
N ALA A 278 14.29 -2.99 5.54
CA ALA A 278 15.00 -1.76 5.87
C ALA A 278 15.11 -1.58 7.40
N ILE A 279 14.04 -1.86 8.14
CA ILE A 279 14.04 -1.87 9.61
C ILE A 279 15.09 -2.85 10.15
N GLN A 280 15.08 -4.08 9.65
CA GLN A 280 16.03 -5.12 10.07
C GLN A 280 17.48 -4.74 9.76
N ASN A 281 17.76 -4.25 8.55
CA ASN A 281 19.11 -3.89 8.11
C ASN A 281 19.70 -2.71 8.91
N ASN A 282 18.84 -1.85 9.46
CA ASN A 282 19.25 -0.70 10.27
C ASN A 282 19.15 -0.96 11.78
N ASN A 283 18.88 -2.21 12.20
CA ASN A 283 18.72 -2.61 13.61
C ASN A 283 17.64 -1.78 14.35
N LEU A 284 16.60 -1.38 13.64
CA LEU A 284 15.47 -0.63 14.21
C LEU A 284 14.40 -1.60 14.71
N GLN A 285 13.53 -1.10 15.59
CA GLN A 285 12.41 -1.86 16.13
C GLN A 285 11.12 -1.06 15.94
N ILE A 286 10.03 -1.78 15.64
CA ILE A 286 8.69 -1.20 15.56
C ILE A 286 8.12 -1.13 16.97
N THR A 287 7.68 0.06 17.36
CA THR A 287 6.77 0.27 18.49
C THR A 287 5.34 0.19 17.98
N LEU A 288 4.50 -0.63 18.62
CA LEU A 288 3.11 -0.73 18.21
C LEU A 288 2.38 0.58 18.50
N ALA A 289 1.69 1.09 17.48
CA ALA A 289 0.81 2.23 17.60
C ALA A 289 -0.52 1.80 18.21
N GLU A 290 -0.75 2.19 19.46
CA GLU A 290 -1.96 1.88 20.22
C GLU A 290 -2.56 3.17 20.79
N ALA A 291 -3.88 3.26 20.78
CA ALA A 291 -4.65 4.37 21.36
C ALA A 291 -4.25 4.62 22.82
N GLY A 292 -4.05 5.90 23.16
CA GLY A 292 -3.57 6.34 24.47
C GLY A 292 -2.05 6.46 24.57
N THR A 293 -1.29 6.05 23.53
CA THR A 293 0.16 6.28 23.49
C THR A 293 0.47 7.76 23.31
N ILE A 294 1.26 8.34 24.22
CA ILE A 294 1.82 9.68 24.08
C ILE A 294 3.20 9.52 23.44
N ILE A 295 3.37 10.00 22.20
CA ILE A 295 4.66 9.92 21.48
C ILE A 295 5.66 10.90 22.09
N ASN A 296 5.21 12.13 22.34
CA ASN A 296 5.98 13.17 23.01
C ASN A 296 5.03 14.21 23.61
N GLN A 297 5.43 14.81 24.73
CA GLN A 297 4.71 15.89 25.38
C GLN A 297 5.70 16.84 26.07
N THR A 298 5.54 18.13 25.81
CA THR A 298 6.21 19.23 26.48
C THR A 298 5.17 20.18 27.08
N ASN A 299 5.57 21.35 27.57
CA ASN A 299 4.62 22.40 27.94
C ASN A 299 3.96 23.05 26.72
N ASP A 300 4.59 22.91 25.55
CA ASP A 300 4.28 23.66 24.33
C ASP A 300 3.40 22.86 23.38
N TYR A 301 3.63 21.54 23.32
CA TYR A 301 2.87 20.65 22.48
C TYR A 301 2.69 19.24 23.07
N LYS A 302 1.70 18.52 22.56
CA LYS A 302 1.44 17.11 22.86
C LYS A 302 1.13 16.34 21.59
N ILE A 303 1.74 15.17 21.42
CA ILE A 303 1.46 14.24 20.33
C ILE A 303 0.97 12.93 20.91
N GLU A 304 -0.25 12.54 20.54
CA GLU A 304 -0.87 11.31 21.02
C GLU A 304 -1.52 10.50 19.90
N ILE A 305 -1.46 9.18 20.05
CA ILE A 305 -2.13 8.23 19.19
C ILE A 305 -3.52 7.99 19.77
N LEU A 306 -4.55 8.20 18.96
CA LEU A 306 -5.95 7.99 19.34
C LEU A 306 -6.53 6.67 18.80
N TRP A 307 -5.87 6.07 17.81
CA TRP A 307 -6.31 4.86 17.13
C TRP A 307 -5.10 4.18 16.45
N PRO A 308 -5.07 2.84 16.28
CA PRO A 308 -6.07 1.83 16.63
C PRO A 308 -6.16 1.51 18.13
N THR A 309 -7.26 0.89 18.57
CA THR A 309 -7.31 0.32 19.93
C THR A 309 -6.35 -0.86 20.06
N LYS A 310 -5.91 -1.15 21.29
CA LYS A 310 -4.95 -2.23 21.58
C LYS A 310 -5.44 -3.62 21.14
N ASP A 311 -6.74 -3.84 21.19
CA ASP A 311 -7.43 -5.08 20.82
C ASP A 311 -7.94 -5.09 19.36
N ALA A 312 -7.50 -4.12 18.55
CA ALA A 312 -7.91 -3.99 17.15
C ALA A 312 -7.66 -5.27 16.34
N ASN A 313 -8.73 -5.77 15.73
CA ASN A 313 -8.71 -6.89 14.81
C ASN A 313 -9.60 -6.59 13.61
N PHE A 314 -9.07 -5.86 12.64
CA PHE A 314 -9.82 -5.43 11.46
C PHE A 314 -9.40 -6.20 10.20
N PRO A 315 -10.33 -6.51 9.29
CA PRO A 315 -10.00 -7.14 8.03
C PRO A 315 -9.23 -6.19 7.11
N ASP A 316 -9.68 -4.93 7.00
CA ASP A 316 -9.10 -3.91 6.12
C ASP A 316 -7.81 -3.32 6.71
N THR A 317 -6.90 -2.87 5.85
CA THR A 317 -5.66 -2.19 6.24
C THR A 317 -5.93 -0.76 6.69
N ASN A 318 -6.87 -0.07 6.05
CA ASN A 318 -7.22 1.32 6.36
C ASN A 318 -7.83 1.46 7.75
N ASP A 319 -8.57 0.44 8.22
CA ASP A 319 -9.12 0.39 9.58
C ASP A 319 -8.03 0.42 10.66
N TYR A 320 -6.77 0.10 10.32
CA TYR A 320 -5.61 0.21 11.23
C TYR A 320 -4.88 1.55 11.15
N SER A 321 -5.27 2.45 10.25
CA SER A 321 -4.62 3.75 10.07
C SER A 321 -4.45 4.47 11.39
N ILE A 322 -3.20 4.74 11.76
CA ILE A 322 -2.89 5.44 13.00
C ILE A 322 -3.51 6.84 12.93
N ILE A 323 -4.37 7.16 13.92
CA ILE A 323 -4.89 8.51 14.08
C ILE A 323 -4.03 9.23 15.12
N ILE A 324 -3.33 10.28 14.69
CA ILE A 324 -2.49 11.10 15.56
C ILE A 324 -3.17 12.44 15.78
N LYS A 325 -3.26 12.83 17.05
CA LYS A 325 -3.61 14.20 17.44
C LYS A 325 -2.36 14.93 17.90
N LEU A 326 -2.10 16.07 17.28
CA LEU A 326 -1.10 17.04 17.72
C LEU A 326 -1.84 18.23 18.31
N THR A 327 -1.48 18.62 19.53
CA THR A 327 -1.94 19.85 20.18
C THR A 327 -0.73 20.77 20.33
N VAL A 328 -0.81 22.00 19.84
CA VAL A 328 0.25 23.04 19.96
C VAL A 328 -0.41 24.26 20.58
N GLY A 329 -0.04 24.63 21.81
CA GLY A 329 -0.76 25.64 22.57
C GLY A 329 -2.27 25.35 22.64
N ASN A 330 -3.10 26.22 22.05
CA ASN A 330 -4.55 26.05 21.96
C ASN A 330 -5.04 25.49 20.61
N LYS A 331 -4.14 25.12 19.69
CA LYS A 331 -4.44 24.61 18.36
C LYS A 331 -4.33 23.10 18.28
N THR A 332 -5.19 22.52 17.46
CA THR A 332 -5.35 21.07 17.33
C THR A 332 -5.31 20.62 15.88
N PHE A 333 -4.52 19.58 15.62
CA PHE A 333 -4.30 18.99 14.31
C PHE A 333 -4.65 17.50 14.39
N LEU A 334 -5.35 16.99 13.40
CA LEU A 334 -5.67 15.56 13.31
C LEU A 334 -5.14 14.97 12.01
N PHE A 335 -4.26 13.98 12.15
CA PHE A 335 -3.71 13.17 11.06
C PHE A 335 -4.36 11.80 11.11
N THR A 336 -5.11 11.44 10.08
CA THR A 336 -6.01 10.27 10.13
C THR A 336 -5.52 9.07 9.34
N GLY A 337 -4.41 9.18 8.59
CA GLY A 337 -4.10 8.25 7.51
C GLY A 337 -5.35 8.04 6.64
N ASP A 338 -5.72 6.79 6.43
CA ASP A 338 -6.88 6.39 5.63
C ASP A 338 -8.02 5.81 6.48
N ALA A 339 -8.02 6.11 7.78
CA ALA A 339 -9.02 5.62 8.74
C ALA A 339 -10.46 5.90 8.28
N PRO A 340 -11.38 4.93 8.36
CA PRO A 340 -12.77 5.20 8.03
C PRO A 340 -13.38 6.22 9.00
N THR A 341 -14.46 6.89 8.58
CA THR A 341 -15.18 7.85 9.43
C THR A 341 -15.57 7.25 10.79
N SER A 342 -15.93 5.96 10.84
CA SER A 342 -16.29 5.26 12.07
C SER A 342 -15.15 5.23 13.09
N ALA A 343 -13.92 4.93 12.65
CA ALA A 343 -12.74 4.91 13.52
C ALA A 343 -12.42 6.32 14.06
N ILE A 344 -12.52 7.34 13.21
CA ILE A 344 -12.26 8.73 13.61
C ILE A 344 -13.31 9.24 14.61
N LEU A 345 -14.58 8.88 14.43
CA LEU A 345 -15.63 9.22 15.39
C LEU A 345 -15.45 8.46 16.72
N GLN A 346 -15.06 7.18 16.67
CA GLN A 346 -14.85 6.36 17.86
C GLN A 346 -13.63 6.79 18.67
N SER A 347 -12.57 7.26 18.01
CA SER A 347 -11.37 7.80 18.67
C SER A 347 -11.65 9.12 19.42
N ASN A 348 -12.80 9.75 19.17
CA ASN A 348 -13.33 10.92 19.86
C ASN A 348 -12.29 12.05 20.08
N PRO A 349 -11.70 12.59 19.00
CA PRO A 349 -10.62 13.57 19.10
C PRO A 349 -11.07 14.95 19.65
N GLY A 350 -12.38 15.23 19.67
CA GLY A 350 -12.93 16.54 20.04
C GLY A 350 -12.95 17.54 18.88
N HIS A 351 -12.91 18.84 19.20
CA HIS A 351 -12.68 19.91 18.23
C HIS A 351 -11.28 19.78 17.62
N ILE A 352 -11.16 20.03 16.32
CA ILE A 352 -9.92 20.01 15.55
C ILE A 352 -9.83 21.27 14.70
N ASP A 353 -8.73 22.01 14.73
CA ASP A 353 -8.56 23.22 13.91
C ASP A 353 -8.12 22.89 12.47
N VAL A 354 -7.21 21.93 12.32
CA VAL A 354 -6.72 21.45 11.02
C VAL A 354 -6.92 19.95 10.88
N LEU A 355 -7.74 19.55 9.90
CA LEU A 355 -8.02 18.14 9.59
C LEU A 355 -7.27 17.70 8.33
N LYS A 356 -6.35 16.74 8.43
CA LYS A 356 -5.94 15.95 7.26
C LYS A 356 -7.12 15.07 6.86
N LEU A 357 -7.62 15.22 5.63
CA LEU A 357 -8.76 14.43 5.16
C LEU A 357 -8.36 12.98 4.94
N SER A 358 -9.09 12.08 5.58
CA SER A 358 -8.85 10.65 5.47
C SER A 358 -8.98 10.13 4.03
N HIS A 359 -8.10 9.21 3.66
CA HIS A 359 -8.18 8.42 2.43
C HIS A 359 -8.27 9.33 1.19
N HIS A 360 -7.36 10.30 1.14
CA HIS A 360 -7.20 11.26 0.05
C HIS A 360 -8.46 12.06 -0.28
N GLY A 361 -9.42 12.16 0.66
CA GLY A 361 -10.73 12.77 0.41
C GLY A 361 -11.77 11.80 -0.15
N SER A 362 -11.68 10.51 0.20
CA SER A 362 -12.73 9.52 -0.02
C SER A 362 -13.93 9.74 0.91
N ARG A 363 -15.13 9.39 0.43
CA ARG A 363 -16.37 9.42 1.24
C ARG A 363 -16.37 8.41 2.39
N THR A 364 -15.51 7.39 2.34
CA THR A 364 -15.38 6.38 3.40
C THR A 364 -14.65 6.95 4.62
N GLY A 365 -13.65 7.79 4.38
CA GLY A 365 -12.84 8.44 5.40
C GLY A 365 -13.43 9.75 5.92
N THR A 366 -14.06 10.55 5.05
CA THR A 366 -14.60 11.87 5.42
C THR A 366 -16.03 12.06 4.92
N ASN A 367 -16.93 12.49 5.80
CA ASN A 367 -18.30 12.85 5.44
C ASN A 367 -18.84 14.02 6.28
N GLU A 368 -20.04 14.51 5.97
CA GLU A 368 -20.65 15.66 6.67
C GLU A 368 -20.78 15.46 8.19
N GLN A 369 -21.10 14.24 8.65
CA GLN A 369 -21.20 13.96 10.07
C GLN A 369 -19.86 14.18 10.77
N LEU A 370 -18.76 13.72 10.16
CA LEU A 370 -17.41 13.91 10.69
C LEU A 370 -17.03 15.39 10.71
N VAL A 371 -17.20 16.09 9.59
CA VAL A 371 -16.87 17.53 9.47
C VAL A 371 -17.63 18.33 10.52
N ARG A 372 -18.93 18.07 10.70
CA ARG A 372 -19.74 18.73 11.73
C ARG A 372 -19.26 18.42 13.15
N LYS A 373 -18.84 17.18 13.43
CA LYS A 373 -18.42 16.73 14.76
C LYS A 373 -17.07 17.32 15.16
N LEU A 374 -16.14 17.41 14.22
CA LEU A 374 -14.78 17.94 14.44
C LEU A 374 -14.72 19.47 14.34
N SER A 375 -15.63 20.07 13.58
CA SER A 375 -15.72 21.52 13.36
C SER A 375 -14.41 22.19 12.89
N PRO A 376 -13.72 21.66 11.86
CA PRO A 376 -12.45 22.21 11.43
C PRO A 376 -12.56 23.58 10.78
N THR A 377 -11.54 24.41 10.98
CA THR A 377 -11.34 25.66 10.24
C THR A 377 -10.67 25.37 8.91
N TYR A 378 -9.69 24.47 8.91
CA TYR A 378 -8.89 24.10 7.74
C TYR A 378 -8.95 22.60 7.48
N ALA A 379 -8.95 22.21 6.21
CA ALA A 379 -8.80 20.84 5.76
C ALA A 379 -7.66 20.72 4.74
N VAL A 380 -6.81 19.71 4.89
CA VAL A 380 -5.72 19.41 3.96
C VAL A 380 -5.93 18.05 3.30
N ILE A 381 -5.74 17.97 1.98
CA ILE A 381 -5.92 16.76 1.18
C ILE A 381 -4.62 16.39 0.46
N SER A 382 -4.08 15.20 0.73
CA SER A 382 -2.96 14.64 -0.03
C SER A 382 -3.49 13.84 -1.22
N TYR A 383 -3.26 14.26 -2.47
CA TYR A 383 -3.74 13.58 -3.68
C TYR A 383 -3.01 14.07 -4.96
N ALA A 384 -3.07 13.30 -6.04
CA ALA A 384 -2.67 13.76 -7.38
C ALA A 384 -3.86 14.29 -8.21
N LEU A 385 -3.66 15.29 -9.06
CA LEU A 385 -4.74 15.83 -9.93
C LEU A 385 -5.33 14.80 -10.90
N ASP A 386 -4.51 13.85 -11.37
CA ASP A 386 -4.83 12.84 -12.38
C ASP A 386 -5.00 11.43 -11.81
N ASN A 387 -5.38 11.31 -10.53
CA ASN A 387 -5.60 10.01 -9.91
C ASN A 387 -6.85 9.30 -10.47
N SER A 388 -6.76 7.97 -10.64
CA SER A 388 -7.86 7.14 -11.15
C SER A 388 -8.93 6.80 -10.11
N TYR A 389 -8.73 7.18 -8.84
CA TYR A 389 -9.63 6.87 -7.74
C TYR A 389 -10.82 7.83 -7.65
N GLY A 390 -10.74 8.97 -8.35
CA GLY A 390 -11.76 10.02 -8.28
C GLY A 390 -11.66 10.83 -6.98
N HIS A 391 -10.45 10.95 -6.43
CA HIS A 391 -10.15 11.72 -5.23
C HIS A 391 -9.70 13.16 -5.56
N PRO A 392 -9.98 14.15 -4.70
CA PRO A 392 -11.01 14.10 -3.66
C PRO A 392 -12.41 13.95 -4.28
N MET A 393 -13.32 13.28 -3.56
CA MET A 393 -14.70 13.12 -4.03
C MET A 393 -15.50 14.41 -3.85
N GLN A 394 -16.32 14.76 -4.85
CA GLN A 394 -17.19 15.95 -4.79
C GLN A 394 -18.10 15.98 -3.55
N SER A 395 -18.59 14.82 -3.09
CA SER A 395 -19.39 14.73 -1.86
C SER A 395 -18.63 15.20 -0.61
N VAL A 396 -17.32 14.99 -0.57
CA VAL A 396 -16.45 15.44 0.53
C VAL A 396 -16.25 16.95 0.46
N LEU A 397 -15.95 17.49 -0.74
CA LEU A 397 -15.81 18.93 -0.93
C LEU A 397 -17.11 19.68 -0.59
N ASN A 398 -18.27 19.12 -0.98
CA ASN A 398 -19.58 19.69 -0.63
C ASN A 398 -19.80 19.73 0.89
N ALA A 399 -19.40 18.67 1.62
CA ALA A 399 -19.49 18.64 3.07
C ALA A 399 -18.61 19.72 3.72
N LEU A 400 -17.39 19.93 3.23
CA LEU A 400 -16.48 20.96 3.73
C LEU A 400 -17.01 22.37 3.45
N HIS A 401 -17.43 22.66 2.22
CA HIS A 401 -18.00 23.96 1.86
C HIS A 401 -19.26 24.29 2.67
N LYS A 402 -20.13 23.31 2.93
CA LYS A 402 -21.33 23.48 3.76
C LYS A 402 -20.99 23.98 5.17
N HIS A 403 -19.81 23.63 5.68
CA HIS A 403 -19.33 24.02 6.99
C HIS A 403 -18.29 25.16 6.94
N SER A 404 -18.15 25.84 5.79
CA SER A 404 -17.20 26.94 5.57
C SER A 404 -15.74 26.59 5.93
N VAL A 405 -15.36 25.33 5.70
CA VAL A 405 -13.99 24.87 5.91
C VAL A 405 -13.12 25.32 4.75
N GLU A 406 -11.96 25.92 5.05
CA GLU A 406 -10.97 26.29 4.06
C GLU A 406 -10.18 25.05 3.61
N ILE A 407 -10.10 24.82 2.29
CA ILE A 407 -9.58 23.57 1.72
C ILE A 407 -8.27 23.81 0.99
N TRP A 408 -7.25 23.05 1.39
CA TRP A 408 -5.94 23.00 0.75
C TRP A 408 -5.68 21.58 0.25
N GLY A 409 -5.03 21.42 -0.90
CA GLY A 409 -4.70 20.08 -1.36
C GLY A 409 -3.43 19.99 -2.20
N THR A 410 -2.63 18.95 -1.98
CA THR A 410 -1.28 18.86 -2.56
C THR A 410 -1.31 18.88 -4.09
N GLY A 411 -2.26 18.18 -4.71
CA GLY A 411 -2.43 18.22 -6.17
C GLY A 411 -2.65 19.63 -6.71
N ALA A 412 -3.50 20.43 -6.04
CA ALA A 412 -3.84 21.79 -6.47
C ALA A 412 -2.80 22.84 -6.05
N ASN A 413 -2.20 22.68 -4.87
CA ASN A 413 -1.40 23.72 -4.21
C ASN A 413 0.10 23.38 -4.08
N GLY A 414 0.53 22.19 -4.53
CA GLY A 414 1.89 21.68 -4.32
C GLY A 414 2.11 21.30 -2.87
N THR A 415 3.36 21.31 -2.40
CA THR A 415 3.65 21.11 -0.97
C THR A 415 2.98 22.21 -0.16
N ILE A 416 2.16 21.81 0.82
CA ILE A 416 1.46 22.74 1.71
C ILE A 416 2.28 22.88 2.99
N THR A 417 2.57 24.12 3.38
CA THR A 417 3.27 24.44 4.63
C THR A 417 2.30 25.11 5.59
N ILE A 418 2.23 24.58 6.81
CA ILE A 418 1.50 25.15 7.93
C ILE A 418 2.50 25.54 9.01
N THR A 419 2.42 26.77 9.51
CA THR A 419 3.15 27.20 10.70
C THR A 419 2.18 27.50 11.83
N CYS A 420 2.55 27.11 13.05
CA CYS A 420 1.74 27.32 14.24
C CYS A 420 2.63 27.77 15.40
N ASP A 421 2.28 28.91 16.00
CA ASP A 421 2.95 29.49 17.18
C ASP A 421 2.29 29.06 18.51
N GLY A 422 1.29 28.18 18.45
CA GLY A 422 0.43 27.79 19.57
C GLY A 422 -0.88 28.59 19.70
N THR A 423 -1.05 29.66 18.93
CA THR A 423 -2.24 30.53 18.93
C THR A 423 -2.73 30.93 17.54
N THR A 424 -1.82 31.00 16.57
CA THR A 424 -2.06 31.39 15.18
C THR A 424 -1.69 30.21 14.28
N ILE A 425 -2.44 30.05 13.19
CA ILE A 425 -2.16 29.08 12.13
C ILE A 425 -2.05 29.87 10.84
N ASP A 426 -0.91 29.74 10.16
CA ASP A 426 -0.72 30.24 8.80
C ASP A 426 -0.53 29.07 7.85
N ILE A 427 -1.20 29.11 6.70
CA ILE A 427 -1.14 28.06 5.67
C ILE A 427 -0.73 28.68 4.34
N SER A 428 0.18 28.01 3.63
CA SER A 428 0.61 28.39 2.28
C SER A 428 0.88 27.15 1.43
N GLY A 429 0.79 27.30 0.10
CA GLY A 429 1.18 26.27 -0.87
C GLY A 429 2.29 26.76 -1.79
N GLU A 430 3.05 25.83 -2.38
CA GLU A 430 4.06 26.13 -3.41
C GLU A 430 3.46 26.81 -4.66
N LYS A 431 2.17 26.57 -4.93
CA LYS A 431 1.45 27.17 -6.06
C LYS A 431 0.02 27.56 -5.68
N ASN A 432 -0.51 28.54 -6.41
CA ASN A 432 -1.92 28.91 -6.33
C ASN A 432 -2.75 27.90 -7.13
N GLY A 433 -3.78 27.35 -6.50
CA GLY A 433 -4.70 26.43 -7.12
C GLY A 433 -5.95 26.25 -6.27
N THR A 434 -7.02 25.79 -6.90
CA THR A 434 -8.28 25.48 -6.23
C THR A 434 -8.47 23.97 -6.23
N VAL A 435 -8.76 23.40 -5.06
CA VAL A 435 -9.12 21.99 -4.95
C VAL A 435 -10.47 21.76 -5.62
N VAL A 436 -10.48 20.91 -6.64
CA VAL A 436 -11.68 20.50 -7.37
C VAL A 436 -11.71 18.98 -7.47
N ALA A 437 -12.92 18.40 -7.48
CA ALA A 437 -13.05 16.98 -7.77
C ALA A 437 -12.72 16.72 -9.25
N PRO A 438 -12.13 15.56 -9.60
CA PRO A 438 -11.90 15.21 -10.99
C PRO A 438 -13.22 15.22 -11.76
N THR A 439 -13.28 15.91 -12.90
CA THR A 439 -14.40 15.78 -13.83
C THR A 439 -14.44 14.34 -14.32
N SER A 440 -15.52 13.62 -14.02
CA SER A 440 -15.79 12.34 -14.67
C SER A 440 -15.70 12.55 -16.17
N GLN A 441 -14.71 11.96 -16.83
CA GLN A 441 -14.76 11.85 -18.28
C GLN A 441 -16.02 11.05 -18.60
N GLU A 442 -17.09 11.74 -18.98
CA GLU A 442 -18.12 11.13 -19.81
C GLU A 442 -17.37 10.49 -20.99
N LYS A 443 -17.38 9.15 -21.04
CA LYS A 443 -17.07 8.42 -22.26
C LYS A 443 -18.15 8.77 -23.28
N SER A 444 -18.04 9.94 -23.89
CA SER A 444 -18.76 10.31 -25.10
C SER A 444 -18.32 9.36 -26.20
N GLY A 445 -19.30 8.64 -26.75
CA GLY A 445 -19.08 7.44 -27.54
C GLY A 445 -18.49 7.65 -28.93
N THR A 446 -18.26 6.51 -29.57
CA THR A 446 -18.33 6.45 -31.03
C THR A 446 -18.97 5.13 -31.46
N SER A 447 -20.21 5.30 -31.94
CA SER A 447 -20.84 4.59 -33.06
C SER A 447 -20.97 3.07 -33.02
N SER A 448 -22.14 2.63 -32.54
CA SER A 448 -22.86 1.50 -33.11
C SER A 448 -23.18 1.76 -34.60
N THR A 449 -22.47 1.11 -35.52
CA THR A 449 -23.02 0.87 -36.87
C THR A 449 -23.78 -0.45 -36.87
N SER A 450 -25.08 -0.36 -36.70
CA SER A 450 -26.04 -1.34 -37.22
C SER A 450 -25.96 -1.33 -38.75
N ARG A 451 -25.53 -2.46 -39.34
CA ARG A 451 -25.78 -2.74 -40.77
C ARG A 451 -26.96 -3.67 -40.87
N THR A 452 -28.09 -3.11 -41.26
CA THR A 452 -29.16 -3.79 -41.99
C THR A 452 -28.76 -3.88 -43.46
N LYS A 453 -28.50 -5.09 -43.94
CA LYS A 453 -29.03 -5.67 -45.20
C LYS A 453 -28.50 -7.09 -45.36
#